data_AF-A0A531KQT8-F1
#
_entry.id   AF-A0A531KQT8-F1
#
_cell.length_a   1.000
_cell.length_b   1.000
_cell.length_c   1.000
_cell.angle_alpha   90.00
_cell.angle_beta   90.00
_cell.angle_gamma   90.00
#
_symmetry.space_group_name_H-M   'P 1'
#
loop_
_entity.id
_entity.type
_entity.pdbx_description
1 polymer ?
#
loop_
_entity_poly.entity_id
_entity_poly.type
_entity_poly.pdbx_seq_one_letter_code
_entity_poly.pdbx_strand_id
1 'polypeptide(L)' 'MRFEGTAAYVADKDLMVAVNAAIALERPLLVKGEPGTGKTELARQVAAALGLELIEWHVKSTTRAQQGLYEYDA' A
#
# COMPACT_ATOMS: atom_id res chain seq x y z
N MET A 1 -10.23 11.50 1.48
CA MET A 1 -8.80 11.53 1.10
C MET A 1 -8.69 11.19 -0.38
N ARG A 2 -7.77 11.79 -1.13
CA ARG A 2 -7.59 11.52 -2.57
C ARG A 2 -6.10 11.50 -2.90
N PHE A 3 -5.66 10.47 -3.61
CA PHE A 3 -4.30 10.33 -4.11
C PHE A 3 -4.20 10.90 -5.52
N GLU A 4 -3.26 11.83 -5.73
CA GLU A 4 -3.03 12.52 -7.02
C GLU A 4 -1.68 12.17 -7.65
N GLY A 5 -0.97 11.16 -7.11
CA GLY A 5 0.41 10.85 -7.48
C GLY A 5 1.42 11.65 -6.67
N THR A 6 2.71 11.41 -6.94
CA THR A 6 3.82 12.18 -6.35
C THR A 6 4.88 12.47 -7.41
N ALA A 7 5.77 13.43 -7.13
CA ALA A 7 6.90 13.72 -8.03
C ALA A 7 7.86 12.52 -8.21
N ALA A 8 7.86 11.58 -7.26
CA ALA A 8 8.75 10.41 -7.24
C ALA A 8 8.08 9.13 -7.77
N TYR A 9 6.77 9.15 -8.04
CA TYR A 9 6.03 7.95 -8.44
C TYR A 9 5.05 8.23 -9.57
N VAL A 10 5.36 7.68 -10.74
CA VAL A 10 4.50 7.74 -11.91
C VAL A 10 3.44 6.65 -11.78
N ALA A 11 2.29 7.00 -11.20
CA ALA A 11 1.11 6.16 -11.25
C ALA A 11 0.37 6.40 -12.56
N ASP A 12 0.08 5.34 -13.32
CA ASP A 12 -0.86 5.47 -14.43
C ASP A 12 -2.27 5.80 -13.92
N LYS A 13 -3.13 6.22 -14.85
CA LYS A 13 -4.49 6.67 -14.51
C LYS A 13 -5.32 5.55 -13.86
N ASP A 14 -5.14 4.32 -14.30
CA ASP A 14 -5.95 3.19 -13.84
C ASP A 14 -5.56 2.79 -12.42
N LEU A 15 -4.27 2.84 -12.10
CA LEU A 15 -3.74 2.64 -10.75
C LEU A 15 -4.24 3.73 -9.81
N MET A 16 -4.23 4.99 -10.24
CA MET A 16 -4.81 6.09 -9.45
C MET A 16 -6.30 5.89 -9.18
N VAL A 17 -7.05 5.40 -10.17
CA VAL A 17 -8.48 5.07 -9.99
C VAL A 17 -8.65 3.95 -8.97
N ALA A 18 -7.86 2.87 -9.06
CA ALA A 18 -7.94 1.75 -8.13
C ALA A 18 -7.62 2.18 -6.67
N VAL A 19 -6.57 2.98 -6.47
CA VAL A 19 -6.21 3.53 -5.15
C VAL A 19 -7.35 4.40 -4.60
N ASN A 20 -7.85 5.35 -5.40
CA ASN A 20 -8.90 6.24 -4.95
C ASN A 20 -10.24 5.52 -4.71
N ALA A 21 -10.55 4.48 -5.48
CA ALA A 21 -11.71 3.63 -5.24
C ALA A 21 -11.59 2.86 -3.92
N ALA A 22 -10.42 2.28 -3.63
CA ALA A 22 -10.17 1.59 -2.38
C ALA A 22 -10.32 2.52 -1.15
N ILE A 23 -9.80 3.74 -1.25
CA ILE A 23 -9.95 4.79 -0.22
C ILE A 23 -11.43 5.15 -0.04
N ALA A 24 -12.13 5.45 -1.14
CA ALA A 24 -13.52 5.91 -1.09
C ALA A 24 -14.50 4.84 -0.59
N LEU A 25 -14.21 3.56 -0.86
CA LEU A 25 -15.04 2.43 -0.45
C LEU A 25 -14.62 1.85 0.91
N GLU A 26 -13.51 2.32 1.50
CA GLU A 26 -12.90 1.75 2.70
C GLU A 26 -12.66 0.23 2.55
N ARG A 27 -12.15 -0.17 1.37
CA ARG A 27 -11.89 -1.58 1.04
C ARG A 27 -10.40 -1.83 0.85
N PRO A 28 -9.90 -3.02 1.25
CA PRO A 28 -8.50 -3.40 0.99
C PRO A 28 -8.18 -3.41 -0.50
N LEU A 29 -6.98 -2.93 -0.85
CA LEU A 29 -6.43 -3.00 -2.20
C LEU A 29 -5.28 -4.01 -2.25
N LEU A 30 -5.42 -5.04 -3.09
CA LEU A 30 -4.34 -5.99 -3.38
C LEU A 30 -3.68 -5.63 -4.71
N VAL A 31 -2.38 -5.31 -4.66
CA VAL A 31 -1.61 -4.93 -5.85
C VAL A 31 -0.76 -6.10 -6.33
N LYS A 32 -0.92 -6.50 -7.60
CA LYS A 32 -0.17 -7.59 -8.25
C LYS A 32 0.67 -7.05 -9.41
N GLY A 33 1.75 -7.74 -9.75
CA GLY A 33 2.61 -7.41 -10.88
C GLY A 33 4.03 -7.95 -10.73
N GLU A 34 4.81 -7.91 -11.80
CA GLU A 34 6.19 -8.44 -11.85
C GLU A 34 7.12 -7.84 -10.78
N PRO A 35 8.14 -8.57 -10.29
CA PRO A 35 9.14 -8.01 -9.40
C PRO A 35 9.73 -6.69 -9.93
N GLY A 36 9.92 -5.70 -9.05
CA GLY A 36 10.51 -4.41 -9.44
C GLY A 36 9.55 -3.36 -10.04
N THR A 37 8.25 -3.65 -10.21
CA THR A 37 7.28 -2.68 -10.77
C THR A 37 6.77 -1.60 -9.80
N GLY A 38 7.48 -1.32 -8.70
CA GLY A 38 7.12 -0.23 -7.79
C GLY A 38 5.91 -0.49 -6.87
N LYS A 39 5.51 -1.74 -6.62
CA LYS A 39 4.37 -2.08 -5.74
C LYS A 39 4.58 -1.64 -4.29
N THR A 40 5.75 -1.92 -3.72
CA THR A 40 6.11 -1.46 -2.37
C THR A 40 6.19 0.06 -2.32
N GLU A 41 6.73 0.67 -3.38
CA GLU A 41 6.86 2.12 -3.47
C GLU A 41 5.49 2.82 -3.54
N LEU A 42 4.51 2.22 -4.23
CA LEU A 42 3.14 2.73 -4.25
C LEU A 42 2.59 2.93 -2.83
N ALA A 43 2.76 1.95 -1.93
CA ALA A 43 2.25 2.05 -0.57
C ALA A 43 2.88 3.23 0.19
N ARG A 44 4.20 3.43 0.06
CA ARG A 44 4.93 4.56 0.65
C ARG A 44 4.46 5.90 0.11
N GLN A 45 4.27 5.98 -1.21
CA GLN A 45 3.91 7.23 -1.88
C GLN A 45 2.45 7.60 -1.61
N VAL A 46 1.55 6.63 -1.50
CA VAL A 46 0.18 6.85 -1.05
C VAL A 46 0.15 7.34 0.39
N ALA A 47 0.86 6.68 1.32
CA ALA A 47 0.91 7.11 2.71
C ALA A 47 1.50 8.53 2.86
N ALA A 48 2.62 8.81 2.20
CA ALA A 48 3.27 10.12 2.22
C ALA A 48 2.37 11.22 1.63
N ALA A 49 1.73 10.97 0.49
CA ALA A 49 0.84 11.94 -0.17
C ALA A 49 -0.41 12.25 0.67
N LEU A 50 -0.88 11.29 1.46
CA LEU A 50 -2.06 11.45 2.32
C LEU A 50 -1.71 11.88 3.76
N GLY A 51 -0.43 12.03 4.09
CA GLY A 51 0.03 12.36 5.45
C GLY A 51 -0.30 11.27 6.48
N LEU A 52 -0.28 10.01 6.05
CA LEU A 52 -0.61 8.84 6.88
C LEU A 52 0.66 8.14 7.37
N GLU A 53 0.56 7.51 8.54
CA GLU A 53 1.55 6.53 8.97
C GLU A 53 1.51 5.30 8.07
N LEU A 54 2.69 4.84 7.62
CA LEU A 54 2.80 3.58 6.88
C LEU A 54 3.21 2.46 7.83
N ILE A 55 2.29 1.51 7.98
CA ILE A 55 2.51 0.27 8.69
C ILE A 55 3.03 -0.78 7.70
N GLU A 56 4.31 -1.16 7.82
CA GLU A 56 4.92 -2.20 6.98
C GLU A 56 5.01 -3.55 7.73
N TRP A 57 4.34 -4.59 7.20
CA TRP A 57 4.47 -5.96 7.72
C TRP A 57 4.93 -6.93 6.63
N HIS A 58 6.13 -7.50 6.81
CA HIS A 58 6.73 -8.44 5.87
C HIS A 58 6.25 -9.88 6.13
N VAL A 59 5.37 -10.37 5.25
CA VAL A 59 4.82 -11.74 5.34
C VAL A 59 5.69 -12.73 4.55
N LYS A 60 6.04 -13.84 5.19
CA LYS A 60 6.80 -14.98 4.63
C LYS A 60 5.96 -16.26 4.72
N SER A 61 6.39 -17.33 4.06
CA SER A 61 5.72 -18.65 4.17
C SER A 61 5.71 -19.23 5.59
N THR A 62 6.62 -18.76 6.45
CA THR A 62 6.71 -19.15 7.86
C THR A 62 5.96 -18.20 8.80
N THR A 63 5.40 -17.10 8.28
CA THR A 63 4.65 -16.13 9.10
C THR A 63 3.32 -16.74 9.55
N ARG A 64 3.03 -16.62 10.85
CA ARG A 64 1.80 -17.11 11.48
C ARG A 64 0.89 -15.97 11.88
N ALA A 65 -0.41 -16.23 11.95
CA ALA A 65 -1.42 -15.25 12.38
C ALA A 65 -1.09 -14.65 13.76
N GLN A 66 -0.58 -15.46 14.69
CA GLN A 66 -0.19 -15.01 16.04
C GLN A 66 0.85 -13.87 15.99
N GLN A 67 1.79 -13.93 15.05
CA GLN A 67 2.82 -12.89 14.92
C GLN A 67 2.23 -11.56 14.46
N GLY A 68 1.22 -11.60 13.57
CA GLY A 68 0.51 -10.39 13.15
C GLY A 68 -0.43 -9.81 14.22
N LEU A 69 -0.90 -10.65 15.15
CA LEU A 69 -1.82 -10.23 16.22
C LEU A 69 -1.12 -9.69 17.46
N TYR A 70 0.12 -10.10 17.73
CA TYR A 70 0.79 -9.81 19.02
C TYR A 70 2.24 -9.31 18.91
N GLU A 71 2.89 -9.43 17.76
CA GLU A 71 4.34 -9.14 17.61
C GLU A 71 4.62 -8.11 16.50
N TYR A 72 3.59 -7.58 15.86
CA TYR A 72 3.74 -6.72 14.68
C TYR A 72 4.29 -5.32 15.04
N ASP A 73 3.96 -4.79 16.23
CA ASP A 73 4.28 -3.47 16.76
C ASP A 73 5.07 -3.51 18.09
N ALA A 74 5.55 -4.69 18.49
CA ALA A 74 6.27 -4.92 19.74
C ALA A 74 7.74 -4.45 19.72
#